data_AF-A0A8C7YEF0-F1
#
_entry.id   AF-A0A8C7YEF0-F1
#
_cell.length_a   1.000
_cell.length_b   1.000
_cell.length_c   1.000
_cell.angle_alpha   90.00
_cell.angle_beta   90.00
_cell.angle_gamma   90.00
#
_symmetry.space_group_name_H-M   'P 1'
#
loop_
_entity.id
_entity.type
_entity.pdbx_description
1 polymer ?
#
loop_
_entity_poly.entity_id
_entity_poly.type
_entity_poly.pdbx_seq_one_letter_code
_entity_poly.pdbx_strand_id
1 'polypeptide(L)'
;MQKPSLSLSLPLTCAGEVTRCLNSAVAVGCGFFSCLENSTCDTDGMHEICELFLQSAASFNTEGKTFVKRSLQCISQGISNKVFQAIRRCNIFQRMIAEVQEECYTSLDICTVARTNPNAIVEVVQVPSHFPNRYYSTLLQTLQACDEQTVEAVRAGVIARVGPDMETFLQLVQNKPCPPGS
;
A
#
# COMPACT_ATOMS: atom_id res chain seq x y z
N MET A 1 21.41 4.39 -39.90
CA MET A 1 20.97 3.09 -39.35
C MET A 1 19.79 3.34 -38.43
N GLN A 2 18.65 2.78 -38.80
CA GLN A 2 17.33 3.00 -38.24
C GLN A 2 17.15 2.14 -36.98
N LYS A 3 16.70 2.73 -35.87
CA LYS A 3 16.32 2.03 -34.64
C LYS A 3 15.05 1.20 -34.93
N PRO A 4 14.98 -0.10 -34.61
CA PRO A 4 13.79 -0.87 -34.90
C PRO A 4 12.68 -0.47 -33.92
N SER A 5 11.59 0.04 -34.48
CA SER A 5 10.31 0.21 -33.80
C SER A 5 9.75 -1.18 -33.46
N LEU A 6 9.94 -1.64 -32.24
CA LEU A 6 9.19 -2.78 -31.72
C LEU A 6 7.78 -2.31 -31.36
N SER A 7 6.87 -2.46 -32.32
CA SER A 7 5.45 -2.55 -32.06
C SER A 7 5.18 -3.79 -31.21
N LEU A 8 5.30 -3.67 -29.88
CA LEU A 8 4.92 -4.72 -28.95
C LEU A 8 3.40 -4.71 -28.84
N SER A 9 2.75 -5.52 -29.67
CA SER A 9 1.40 -6.01 -29.42
C SER A 9 1.39 -6.68 -28.05
N LEU A 10 0.95 -5.95 -27.02
CA LEU A 10 0.67 -6.48 -25.68
C LEU A 10 -0.26 -7.69 -25.82
N PRO A 11 0.09 -8.87 -25.30
CA PRO A 11 -0.82 -10.00 -25.38
C PRO A 11 -2.06 -9.70 -24.54
N LEU A 12 -3.23 -10.04 -25.08
CA LEU A 12 -4.55 -9.98 -24.44
C LEU A 12 -4.67 -10.83 -23.15
N THR A 13 -3.56 -11.38 -22.62
CA THR A 13 -3.50 -12.37 -21.55
C THR A 13 -3.40 -11.78 -20.14
N CYS A 14 -2.95 -10.53 -19.97
CA CYS A 14 -2.65 -10.01 -18.64
C CYS A 14 -3.89 -9.80 -17.74
N ALA A 15 -4.99 -9.25 -18.29
CA ALA A 15 -6.21 -9.04 -17.51
C ALA A 15 -6.89 -10.37 -17.13
N GLY A 16 -6.90 -11.35 -18.05
CA GLY A 16 -7.50 -12.66 -17.81
C GLY A 16 -6.73 -13.49 -16.78
N GLU A 17 -5.39 -13.42 -16.79
CA GLU A 17 -4.53 -14.09 -15.82
C GLU A 17 -4.68 -13.51 -14.42
N VAL A 18 -4.69 -12.18 -14.30
CA VAL A 18 -4.93 -11.49 -13.01
C VAL A 18 -6.31 -11.84 -12.47
N THR A 19 -7.36 -11.76 -13.28
CA THR A 19 -8.71 -12.16 -12.85
C THR A 19 -8.77 -13.62 -12.41
N ARG A 20 -8.11 -14.53 -13.14
CA ARG A 20 -8.05 -15.95 -12.74
C ARG A 20 -7.33 -16.13 -11.41
N CYS A 21 -6.22 -15.42 -11.21
CA CYS A 21 -5.48 -15.42 -9.95
C CYS A 21 -6.37 -14.94 -8.80
N LEU A 22 -7.02 -13.78 -8.95
CA LEU A 22 -7.91 -13.21 -7.93
C LEU A 22 -9.06 -14.15 -7.55
N ASN A 23 -9.67 -14.83 -8.53
CA ASN A 23 -10.75 -15.80 -8.28
C ASN A 23 -10.27 -17.07 -7.57
N SER A 24 -9.00 -17.44 -7.76
CA SER A 24 -8.41 -18.64 -7.14
C SER A 24 -7.74 -18.37 -5.79
N ALA A 25 -7.45 -17.10 -5.50
CA ALA A 25 -6.80 -16.72 -4.26
C ALA A 25 -7.79 -16.87 -3.10
N VAL A 26 -7.36 -17.60 -2.07
CA VAL A 26 -8.12 -17.72 -0.83
C VAL A 26 -8.14 -16.36 -0.13
N ALA A 27 -9.31 -15.91 0.33
CA ALA A 27 -9.49 -14.63 1.03
C ALA A 27 -8.77 -14.53 2.39
N VAL A 28 -8.00 -15.56 2.77
CA VAL A 28 -7.22 -15.63 4.02
C VAL A 28 -5.75 -15.49 3.66
N GLY A 29 -5.07 -14.51 4.24
CA GLY A 29 -3.69 -14.17 3.93
C GLY A 29 -3.56 -13.14 2.80
N CYS A 30 -2.33 -12.92 2.33
CA CYS A 30 -2.04 -11.84 1.39
C CYS A 30 -1.95 -12.27 -0.09
N GLY A 31 -2.22 -13.53 -0.39
CA GLY A 31 -2.11 -14.08 -1.76
C GLY A 31 -3.05 -13.44 -2.78
N PHE A 32 -4.21 -12.94 -2.33
CA PHE A 32 -5.09 -12.13 -3.20
C PHE A 32 -4.38 -10.87 -3.70
N PHE A 33 -3.63 -10.20 -2.84
CA PHE A 33 -2.94 -8.96 -3.18
C PHE A 33 -1.69 -9.22 -4.02
N SER A 34 -1.00 -10.36 -3.85
CA SER A 34 0.09 -10.78 -4.74
C SER A 34 -0.39 -10.96 -6.20
N CYS A 35 -1.66 -11.28 -6.43
CA CYS A 35 -2.22 -11.34 -7.79
C CYS A 35 -2.27 -9.97 -8.47
N LEU A 36 -2.35 -8.88 -7.70
CA LEU A 36 -2.38 -7.52 -8.24
C LEU A 36 -0.98 -7.11 -8.73
N GLU A 37 0.05 -7.43 -7.97
CA GLU A 37 1.47 -7.15 -8.31
C GLU A 37 1.94 -7.87 -9.58
N ASN A 38 1.32 -9.00 -9.92
CA ASN A 38 1.55 -9.68 -11.20
C ASN A 38 0.80 -9.06 -12.40
N SER A 39 0.09 -7.95 -12.20
CA SER A 39 -0.56 -7.23 -13.30
C SER A 39 0.41 -6.28 -14.00
N THR A 40 0.19 -5.98 -15.28
CA THR A 40 0.93 -4.91 -15.98
C THR A 40 0.66 -3.50 -15.42
N CYS A 41 -0.28 -3.38 -14.49
CA CYS A 41 -0.56 -2.13 -13.81
C CYS A 41 0.24 -2.13 -12.52
N ASP A 42 1.11 -1.14 -12.34
CA ASP A 42 1.90 -0.92 -11.13
C ASP A 42 0.96 -0.76 -9.92
N THR A 43 0.62 -1.88 -9.29
CA THR A 43 -0.25 -1.95 -8.11
C THR A 43 0.54 -2.45 -6.89
N ASP A 44 1.85 -2.29 -6.94
CA ASP A 44 2.76 -2.73 -5.90
C ASP A 44 2.41 -2.02 -4.58
N GLY A 45 2.53 -2.75 -3.46
CA GLY A 45 2.31 -2.22 -2.12
C GLY A 45 1.03 -2.70 -1.44
N MET A 46 0.00 -3.16 -2.16
CA MET A 46 -1.15 -3.78 -1.50
C MET A 46 -0.78 -5.10 -0.82
N HIS A 47 0.12 -5.89 -1.41
CA HIS A 47 0.62 -7.12 -0.79
C HIS A 47 1.51 -6.79 0.41
N GLU A 48 2.43 -5.83 0.27
CA GLU A 48 3.31 -5.37 1.35
C GLU A 48 2.52 -4.85 2.55
N ILE A 49 1.50 -3.99 2.34
CA ILE A 49 0.61 -3.51 3.41
C ILE A 49 -0.09 -4.67 4.10
N CYS A 50 -0.59 -5.65 3.34
CA CYS A 50 -1.23 -6.83 3.91
C CYS A 50 -0.25 -7.62 4.78
N GLU A 51 0.97 -7.87 4.29
CA GLU A 51 2.01 -8.58 5.03
C GLU A 51 2.38 -7.83 6.31
N LEU A 52 2.53 -6.51 6.26
CA LEU A 52 2.79 -5.68 7.43
C LEU A 52 1.66 -5.78 8.47
N PHE A 53 0.39 -5.75 8.05
CA PHE A 53 -0.74 -5.98 8.96
C PHE A 53 -0.71 -7.37 9.61
N LEU A 54 -0.35 -8.41 8.86
CA LEU A 54 -0.24 -9.77 9.40
C LEU A 54 0.97 -9.93 10.34
N GLN A 55 2.12 -9.34 10.02
CA GLN A 55 3.32 -9.35 10.86
C GLN A 55 3.09 -8.60 12.17
N SER A 56 2.42 -7.46 12.12
CA SER A 56 2.06 -6.65 13.30
C SER A 56 0.84 -7.18 14.06
N ALA A 57 0.20 -8.27 13.61
CA ALA A 57 -1.01 -8.81 14.25
C ALA A 57 -0.83 -9.08 15.74
N ALA A 58 0.38 -9.46 16.19
CA ALA A 58 0.68 -9.69 17.60
C ALA A 58 0.59 -8.41 18.46
N SER A 59 0.90 -7.25 17.88
CA SER A 59 0.88 -5.93 18.53
C SER A 59 -0.53 -5.35 18.65
N PHE A 60 -1.50 -5.89 17.90
CA PHE A 60 -2.91 -5.50 17.99
C PHE A 60 -3.63 -6.19 19.15
N ASN A 61 -4.50 -5.44 19.81
CA ASN A 61 -5.54 -5.97 20.70
C ASN A 61 -6.58 -6.79 19.91
N THR A 62 -7.55 -7.39 20.59
CA THR A 62 -8.57 -8.25 19.97
C THR A 62 -9.40 -7.54 18.89
N GLU A 63 -9.75 -6.28 19.13
CA GLU A 63 -10.51 -5.47 18.18
C GLU A 63 -9.66 -5.13 16.95
N GLY A 64 -8.40 -4.75 17.15
CA GLY A 64 -7.44 -4.49 16.08
C GLY A 64 -7.17 -5.72 15.20
N LYS A 65 -7.02 -6.91 15.80
CA LYS A 65 -6.92 -8.18 15.03
C LYS A 65 -8.17 -8.44 14.19
N THR A 66 -9.34 -8.11 14.73
CA THR A 66 -10.61 -8.23 14.00
C THR A 66 -10.67 -7.22 12.84
N PHE A 67 -10.22 -5.99 13.07
CA PHE A 67 -10.10 -4.97 12.03
C PHE A 67 -9.17 -5.42 10.90
N VAL A 68 -7.98 -5.94 11.21
CA VAL A 68 -7.04 -6.46 10.19
C VAL A 68 -7.73 -7.50 9.31
N LYS A 69 -8.37 -8.50 9.93
CA LYS A 69 -9.08 -9.54 9.18
C LYS A 69 -10.21 -8.97 8.32
N ARG A 70 -11.05 -8.10 8.89
CA ARG A 70 -12.24 -7.56 8.19
C ARG A 70 -11.87 -6.57 7.09
N SER A 71 -10.84 -5.74 7.29
CA SER A 71 -10.39 -4.76 6.30
C SER A 71 -9.79 -5.45 5.09
N LEU A 72 -8.89 -6.42 5.27
CA LEU A 72 -8.33 -7.20 4.15
C LEU A 72 -9.42 -7.97 3.39
N GLN A 73 -10.40 -8.52 4.11
CA GLN A 73 -11.56 -9.16 3.48
C GLN A 73 -12.44 -8.16 2.71
N CYS A 74 -12.72 -6.99 3.27
CA CYS A 74 -13.49 -5.94 2.62
C CYS A 74 -12.80 -5.48 1.32
N ILE A 75 -11.49 -5.23 1.38
CA ILE A 75 -10.72 -4.74 0.24
C ILE A 75 -10.69 -5.78 -0.88
N SER A 76 -10.37 -7.04 -0.55
CA SER A 76 -10.34 -8.11 -1.56
C SER A 76 -11.69 -8.33 -2.24
N GLN A 77 -12.79 -8.27 -1.48
CA GLN A 77 -14.15 -8.35 -2.04
C GLN A 77 -14.50 -7.13 -2.90
N GLY A 78 -14.19 -5.91 -2.44
CA GLY A 78 -14.44 -4.67 -3.18
C GLY A 78 -13.69 -4.64 -4.52
N ILE A 79 -12.42 -5.05 -4.53
CA ILE A 79 -11.62 -5.18 -5.76
C ILE A 79 -12.22 -6.24 -6.67
N SER A 80 -12.53 -7.44 -6.16
CA SER A 80 -13.12 -8.53 -6.95
C SER A 80 -14.41 -8.13 -7.66
N ASN A 81 -15.24 -7.33 -6.98
CA ASN A 81 -16.51 -6.86 -7.54
C ASN A 81 -16.33 -5.82 -8.66
N LYS A 82 -15.23 -5.06 -8.65
CA LYS A 82 -14.99 -3.92 -9.55
C LYS A 82 -13.91 -4.20 -10.62
N VAL A 83 -13.11 -5.28 -10.47
CA VAL A 83 -11.91 -5.54 -11.28
C VAL A 83 -12.20 -5.64 -12.77
N PHE A 84 -13.27 -6.34 -13.17
CA PHE A 84 -13.62 -6.53 -14.58
C PHE A 84 -13.85 -5.21 -15.34
N GLN A 85 -14.35 -4.19 -14.63
CA GLN A 85 -14.64 -2.88 -15.21
C GLN A 85 -13.38 -2.01 -15.28
N ALA A 86 -12.45 -2.18 -14.34
CA ALA A 86 -11.32 -1.26 -14.13
C ALA A 86 -9.99 -1.74 -14.74
N ILE A 87 -9.72 -3.05 -14.78
CA ILE A 87 -8.40 -3.62 -15.11
C ILE A 87 -7.88 -3.28 -16.52
N ARG A 88 -8.77 -2.91 -17.44
CA ARG A 88 -8.40 -2.55 -18.82
C ARG A 88 -7.61 -1.25 -18.92
N ARG A 89 -7.61 -0.41 -17.87
CA ARG A 89 -6.91 0.88 -17.84
C ARG A 89 -6.24 1.05 -16.48
N CYS A 90 -4.90 1.02 -16.45
CA CYS A 90 -4.16 1.00 -15.19
C CYS A 90 -4.46 2.17 -14.26
N ASN A 91 -4.63 3.38 -14.80
CA ASN A 91 -5.01 4.54 -13.99
C ASN A 91 -6.39 4.39 -13.31
N ILE A 92 -7.37 3.79 -14.01
CA ILE A 92 -8.69 3.53 -13.43
C ILE A 92 -8.59 2.40 -12.41
N PHE A 93 -7.82 1.36 -12.71
CA PHE A 93 -7.61 0.23 -11.81
C PHE A 93 -6.93 0.61 -10.50
N GLN A 94 -5.81 1.34 -10.59
CA GLN A 94 -5.08 1.85 -9.43
C GLN A 94 -5.96 2.76 -8.57
N ARG A 95 -6.73 3.66 -9.20
CA ARG A 95 -7.67 4.53 -8.48
C ARG A 95 -8.78 3.73 -7.81
N MET A 96 -9.37 2.77 -8.50
CA MET A 96 -10.42 1.92 -7.95
C MET A 96 -9.94 1.14 -6.71
N ILE A 97 -8.71 0.60 -6.74
CA ILE A 97 -8.12 -0.09 -5.59
C ILE A 97 -7.96 0.87 -4.40
N ALA A 98 -7.44 2.08 -4.63
CA ALA A 98 -7.29 3.09 -3.59
C ALA A 98 -8.64 3.54 -3.00
N GLU A 99 -9.67 3.74 -3.84
CA GLU A 99 -11.03 4.07 -3.39
C GLU A 99 -11.63 2.94 -2.53
N VAL A 100 -11.46 1.67 -2.94
CA VAL A 100 -11.91 0.52 -2.14
C VAL A 100 -11.15 0.44 -0.81
N GLN A 101 -9.84 0.69 -0.82
CA GLN A 101 -9.00 0.70 0.37
C GLN A 101 -9.49 1.75 1.39
N GLU A 102 -9.69 2.99 0.93
CA GLU A 102 -10.21 4.09 1.76
C GLU A 102 -11.61 3.79 2.32
N GLU A 103 -12.52 3.28 1.47
CA GLU A 103 -13.87 2.89 1.85
C GLU A 103 -13.87 1.83 2.96
N CYS A 104 -13.03 0.80 2.82
CA CYS A 104 -12.93 -0.29 3.80
C CYS A 104 -12.31 0.17 5.13
N TYR A 105 -11.28 1.01 5.11
CA TYR A 105 -10.70 1.55 6.35
C TYR A 105 -11.67 2.46 7.09
N THR A 106 -12.36 3.33 6.37
CA THR A 106 -13.31 4.28 6.95
C THR A 106 -14.54 3.56 7.52
N SER A 107 -15.13 2.64 6.75
CA SER A 107 -16.32 1.89 7.19
C SER A 107 -16.07 0.95 8.37
N LEU A 108 -14.81 0.55 8.59
CA LEU A 108 -14.40 -0.30 9.71
C LEU A 108 -13.76 0.50 10.87
N ASP A 109 -13.87 1.83 10.85
CA ASP A 109 -13.40 2.75 11.89
C ASP A 109 -11.91 2.56 12.25
N ILE A 110 -11.05 2.75 11.24
CA ILE A 110 -9.59 2.73 11.44
C ILE A 110 -9.12 3.72 12.51
N CYS A 111 -9.85 4.82 12.75
CA CYS A 111 -9.46 5.81 13.76
C CYS A 111 -9.58 5.26 15.18
N THR A 112 -10.66 4.53 15.51
CA THR A 112 -10.75 3.83 16.80
C THR A 112 -9.64 2.79 16.95
N VAL A 113 -9.31 2.07 15.87
CA VAL A 113 -8.23 1.07 15.89
C VAL A 113 -6.87 1.72 16.11
N ALA A 114 -6.58 2.84 15.42
CA ALA A 114 -5.34 3.58 15.57
C ALA A 114 -5.17 4.20 16.94
N ARG A 115 -6.25 4.75 17.52
CA ARG A 115 -6.25 5.29 18.88
C ARG A 115 -5.99 4.22 19.94
N THR A 116 -6.54 3.02 19.76
CA THR A 116 -6.43 1.92 20.74
C THR A 116 -5.22 1.01 20.51
N ASN A 117 -4.58 1.10 19.34
CA ASN A 117 -3.41 0.31 18.95
C ASN A 117 -2.33 1.17 18.25
N PRO A 118 -1.89 2.31 18.84
CA PRO A 118 -1.04 3.26 18.15
C PRO A 118 0.28 2.65 17.70
N ASN A 119 0.93 1.84 18.56
CA ASN A 119 2.20 1.19 18.23
C ASN A 119 2.07 0.22 17.04
N ALA A 120 0.99 -0.56 17.01
CA ALA A 120 0.74 -1.53 15.94
C ALA A 120 0.45 -0.85 14.60
N ILE A 121 -0.27 0.27 14.60
CA ILE A 121 -0.47 1.07 13.38
C ILE A 121 0.85 1.66 12.89
N VAL A 122 1.69 2.20 13.77
CA VAL A 122 3.00 2.73 13.35
C VAL A 122 3.90 1.62 12.79
N GLU A 123 3.81 0.38 13.28
CA GLU A 123 4.53 -0.76 12.69
C GLU A 123 4.09 -1.08 11.26
N VAL A 124 2.82 -0.81 10.91
CA VAL A 124 2.29 -1.00 9.55
C VAL A 124 2.68 0.16 8.64
N VAL A 125 2.78 1.37 9.18
CA VAL A 125 3.17 2.56 8.43
C VAL A 125 4.70 2.65 8.33
N GLN A 126 5.28 1.78 7.51
CA GLN A 126 6.71 1.79 7.17
C GLN A 126 6.97 2.54 5.85
N VAL A 127 8.24 2.87 5.59
CA VAL A 127 8.66 3.36 4.27
C VAL A 127 8.43 2.23 3.27
N PRO A 128 7.59 2.41 2.25
CA PRO A 128 7.43 1.40 1.22
C PRO A 128 8.76 1.17 0.50
N SER A 129 9.03 -0.07 0.14
CA SER A 129 10.18 -0.47 -0.70
C SER A 129 10.30 0.33 -2.01
N HIS A 130 9.18 0.86 -2.52
CA HIS A 130 9.13 1.77 -3.66
C HIS A 130 8.31 3.02 -3.31
N PHE A 131 8.89 4.21 -3.54
CA PHE A 131 8.22 5.49 -3.35
C PHE A 131 8.26 6.30 -4.67
N PRO A 132 7.15 6.93 -5.09
CA PRO A 132 5.85 7.05 -4.41
C PRO A 132 4.99 5.80 -4.50
N ASN A 133 4.30 5.43 -3.41
CA ASN A 133 3.31 4.35 -3.40
C ASN A 133 1.90 4.89 -3.10
N ARG A 134 0.95 4.63 -4.01
CA ARG A 134 -0.43 5.13 -3.91
C ARG A 134 -1.16 4.57 -2.70
N TYR A 135 -1.04 3.28 -2.42
CA TYR A 135 -1.84 2.59 -1.40
C TYR A 135 -1.36 2.89 0.01
N TYR A 136 -0.05 3.07 0.19
CA TYR A 136 0.48 3.62 1.44
C TYR A 136 0.04 5.06 1.66
N SER A 137 0.03 5.87 0.59
CA SER A 137 -0.47 7.25 0.68
C SER A 137 -1.95 7.26 1.09
N THR A 138 -2.78 6.36 0.57
CA THR A 138 -4.18 6.20 0.98
C THR A 138 -4.29 5.84 2.45
N LEU A 139 -3.56 4.84 2.95
CA LEU A 139 -3.55 4.50 4.39
C LEU A 139 -3.18 5.71 5.27
N LEU A 140 -2.10 6.40 4.91
CA LEU A 140 -1.64 7.60 5.63
C LEU A 140 -2.67 8.73 5.61
N GLN A 141 -3.29 8.98 4.46
CA GLN A 141 -4.33 10.00 4.31
C GLN A 141 -5.57 9.67 5.15
N THR A 142 -6.01 8.40 5.18
CA THR A 142 -7.12 7.98 6.03
C THR A 142 -6.78 8.15 7.52
N LEU A 143 -5.55 7.82 7.94
CA LEU A 143 -5.09 8.04 9.33
C LEU A 143 -4.98 9.53 9.68
N GLN A 144 -4.62 10.39 8.71
CA GLN A 144 -4.57 11.85 8.89
C GLN A 144 -5.94 12.50 9.07
N ALA A 145 -7.02 11.80 8.72
CA ALA A 145 -8.39 12.27 8.92
C ALA A 145 -8.95 11.94 10.32
N CYS A 146 -8.19 11.25 11.17
CA CYS A 146 -8.57 10.95 12.54
C CYS A 146 -8.45 12.17 13.47
N ASP A 147 -8.78 12.00 14.76
CA ASP A 147 -8.61 13.04 15.75
C ASP A 147 -7.13 13.44 15.96
N GLU A 148 -6.89 14.67 16.42
CA GLU A 148 -5.56 15.26 16.55
C GLU A 148 -4.58 14.39 17.37
N GLN A 149 -5.05 13.76 18.45
CA GLN A 149 -4.20 12.92 19.28
C GLN A 149 -3.74 11.67 18.51
N THR A 150 -4.66 11.03 17.79
CA THR A 150 -4.33 9.89 16.93
C THR A 150 -3.37 10.29 15.81
N VAL A 151 -3.62 11.43 15.15
CA VAL A 151 -2.76 11.95 14.08
C VAL A 151 -1.34 12.22 14.56
N GLU A 152 -1.18 12.84 15.73
CA GLU A 152 0.14 13.14 16.28
C GLU A 152 0.90 11.88 16.70
N ALA A 153 0.21 10.87 17.25
CA ALA A 153 0.83 9.59 17.57
C ALA A 153 1.36 8.88 16.31
N VAL A 154 0.56 8.83 15.24
CA VAL A 154 0.97 8.25 13.96
C VAL A 154 2.12 9.06 13.36
N ARG A 155 2.03 10.39 13.32
CA ARG A 155 3.08 11.28 12.80
C ARG A 155 4.41 11.06 13.53
N ALA A 156 4.40 11.08 14.86
CA ALA A 156 5.60 10.87 15.66
C ALA A 156 6.24 9.50 15.38
N GLY A 157 5.40 8.47 15.26
CA GLY A 157 5.85 7.12 14.93
C GLY A 157 6.47 7.01 13.53
N VAL A 158 5.88 7.65 12.52
CA VAL A 158 6.43 7.72 11.17
C VAL A 158 7.77 8.45 11.18
N ILE A 159 7.86 9.62 11.81
CA ILE A 159 9.12 10.38 11.91
C ILE A 159 10.20 9.55 12.60
N ALA A 160 9.86 8.81 13.66
CA ALA A 160 10.83 7.96 14.35
C ALA A 160 11.41 6.84 13.47
N ARG A 161 10.63 6.33 12.51
CA ARG A 161 11.06 5.27 11.59
C ARG A 161 11.76 5.80 10.34
N VAL A 162 11.21 6.86 9.72
CA VAL A 162 11.70 7.40 8.44
C VAL A 162 12.79 8.46 8.63
N GLY A 163 12.79 9.15 9.77
CA GLY A 163 13.69 10.26 10.08
C GLY A 163 15.18 9.96 9.83
N PRO A 164 15.74 8.84 10.34
CA PRO A 164 17.15 8.52 10.15
C PRO A 164 17.56 8.36 8.69
N ASP A 165 16.73 7.69 7.90
CA ASP A 165 16.98 7.47 6.46
C ASP A 165 16.88 8.78 5.69
N MET A 166 15.91 9.62 6.03
CA MET A 166 15.73 10.94 5.41
C MET A 166 16.86 11.90 5.78
N GLU A 167 17.34 11.89 7.01
CA GLU A 167 18.50 12.67 7.44
C GLU A 167 19.76 12.23 6.68
N THR A 168 19.98 10.92 6.57
CA THR A 168 21.09 10.35 5.79
C THR A 168 21.01 10.77 4.32
N PHE A 169 19.82 10.67 3.71
CA PHE A 169 19.61 11.10 2.33
C PHE A 169 19.91 12.60 2.15
N LEU A 170 19.42 13.46 3.05
CA LEU A 170 19.68 14.90 3.00
C LEU A 170 21.18 15.21 3.11
N GLN A 171 21.89 14.53 4.01
CA GLN A 171 23.35 14.66 4.11
C GLN A 171 24.02 14.28 2.78
N LEU A 172 23.68 13.14 2.18
CA LEU A 172 24.25 12.70 0.92
C LEU A 172 24.01 13.68 -0.25
N VAL A 173 22.82 14.27 -0.33
CA VAL A 173 22.45 15.22 -1.40
C VAL A 173 23.07 16.60 -1.17
N GLN A 174 23.21 17.03 0.09
CA GLN A 174 23.76 18.34 0.43
C GLN A 174 25.29 18.36 0.47
N ASN A 175 25.95 17.21 0.59
CA ASN A 175 27.39 17.10 0.56
C ASN A 175 27.93 17.56 -0.80
N LYS A 176 28.56 18.75 -0.82
CA LYS A 176 29.31 19.22 -1.99
C LYS A 176 30.53 18.31 -2.20
N PRO A 177 30.82 17.89 -3.45
CA PRO A 177 32.09 17.22 -3.74
C PRO A 177 33.25 18.12 -3.33
N CYS A 178 34.27 17.53 -2.71
CA CYS A 178 35.50 18.26 -2.35
C CYS A 178 36.09 18.90 -3.62
N PRO A 179 36.54 20.17 -3.57
CA PRO A 179 37.23 20.76 -4.69
C PRO A 179 38.49 19.92 -4.99
N PRO A 180 38.81 19.65 -6.27
CA PRO A 180 40.06 18.98 -6.61
C PRO A 180 41.21 19.82 -6.05
N GLY A 181 42.08 19.16 -5.27
CA GLY A 181 43.17 19.79 -4.53
C GLY A 181 44.00 20.72 -5.41
N SER A 182 44.40 21.85 -4.81
CA SER A 182 45.29 22.86 -5.39
C SER A 182 46.73 22.37 -5.45
#